data_AF-A0A3R7ETN3-F1
#
_entry.id   AF-A0A3R7ETN3-F1
#
_cell.length_a   1.000
_cell.length_b   1.000
_cell.length_c   1.000
_cell.angle_alpha   90.00
_cell.angle_beta   90.00
_cell.angle_gamma   90.00
#
_symmetry.space_group_name_H-M   'P 1'
#
loop_
_entity.id
_entity.type
_entity.pdbx_description
1 polymer ?
#
loop_
_entity_poly.entity_id
_entity_poly.type
_entity_poly.pdbx_seq_one_letter_code
_entity_poly.pdbx_strand_id
1 'polypeptide(L)'
;MLSQPVFAQPQPTADPTVFRVPHPSDDAAYKEIDLLNAEHKLFPLPFPAPRGGVEPQLTLAEVMGGNTTAIDRITAAGQLVFHALGDCGSTKGPATQNEVADKLTADFNEANAGEVPQFALLLGDVVYNFGEGQYYYDQFYEPYRDYPAPILACAGNHDGMVSPEAHAASLTAYLRNFCAETFAVTPEAGGLSRTAQIQPGVFFTFEAPFMRVLVIYSNTLEDPGVISGPGIGNTQLAFLDAALKRVKAEKFSGALLIANHHPPYSAGGHGSSVDMLAQIDSICEANGVWPHAFLSGHAHNYQRFTRTRNADGTQIPYLVCGNGGHGLVKLAAQGAPAIRAPQIVQAASAIADQVVLENYDDTNYGYLRIVVTAAQLRIEYHSASDGLNTKAPNDYVTVDLAARQVAHFVAPDMGRPLAARAVRALVRR
;
A
#
# COMPACT_ATOMS: atom_id res chain seq x y z
N MET A 1 19.03 17.79 -10.68
CA MET A 1 19.45 16.48 -10.15
C MET A 1 20.11 16.74 -8.81
N LEU A 2 19.61 16.14 -7.74
CA LEU A 2 20.14 16.30 -6.38
C LEU A 2 20.89 15.02 -5.99
N SER A 3 21.98 15.16 -5.24
CA SER A 3 22.76 14.01 -4.75
C SER A 3 22.10 13.31 -3.57
N GLN A 4 21.09 13.93 -2.96
CA GLN A 4 20.35 13.44 -1.80
C GLN A 4 18.87 13.77 -1.97
N PRO A 5 17.96 12.89 -1.50
CA PRO A 5 16.53 13.17 -1.51
C PRO A 5 16.18 14.25 -0.49
N VAL A 6 15.06 14.93 -0.74
CA VAL A 6 14.42 15.81 0.23
C VAL A 6 13.01 15.26 0.44
N PHE A 7 12.66 14.96 1.70
CA PHE A 7 11.39 14.33 2.02
C PHE A 7 10.34 15.35 2.45
N ALA A 8 10.66 16.27 3.36
CA ALA A 8 9.72 17.28 3.82
C ALA A 8 10.19 18.68 3.46
N GLN A 9 9.28 19.65 3.63
CA GLN A 9 9.66 21.04 3.65
C GLN A 9 10.64 21.34 4.79
N PRO A 10 11.73 22.09 4.53
CA PRO A 10 12.66 22.48 5.58
C PRO A 10 12.01 23.30 6.69
N GLN A 11 10.92 24.02 6.38
CA GLN A 11 10.12 24.80 7.32
C GLN A 11 8.66 24.44 7.11
N PRO A 12 7.93 23.99 8.16
CA PRO A 12 6.51 23.71 8.05
C PRO A 12 5.74 24.92 7.54
N THR A 13 4.79 24.67 6.64
CA THR A 13 3.83 25.68 6.18
C THR A 13 2.44 25.36 6.73
N ALA A 14 1.59 26.38 6.85
CA ALA A 14 0.20 26.17 7.28
C ALA A 14 -0.53 25.21 6.33
N ASP A 15 -1.52 24.49 6.88
CA ASP A 15 -2.35 23.58 6.09
C ASP A 15 -3.10 24.32 4.98
N PRO A 16 -3.18 23.73 3.79
CA PRO A 16 -4.04 24.27 2.76
C PRO A 16 -5.49 24.16 3.18
N THR A 17 -6.23 25.23 2.94
CA THR A 17 -7.69 25.27 3.15
C THR A 17 -8.46 25.10 1.84
N VAL A 18 -7.78 25.28 0.70
CA VAL A 18 -8.32 25.17 -0.66
C VAL A 18 -7.25 24.63 -1.60
N PHE A 19 -7.68 23.95 -2.68
CA PHE A 19 -6.78 23.57 -3.77
C PHE A 19 -6.41 24.76 -4.65
N ARG A 20 -5.19 24.74 -5.19
CA ARG A 20 -4.69 25.77 -6.12
C ARG A 20 -5.26 25.60 -7.52
N VAL A 21 -5.41 24.35 -7.96
CA VAL A 21 -5.97 24.00 -9.26
C VAL A 21 -7.40 23.52 -9.03
N PRO A 22 -8.41 24.27 -9.51
CA PRO A 22 -9.80 23.80 -9.44
C PRO A 22 -9.95 22.48 -10.21
N HIS A 23 -10.57 21.49 -9.58
CA HIS A 23 -10.94 20.25 -10.24
C HIS A 23 -12.39 20.38 -10.78
N PRO A 24 -12.61 20.42 -12.11
CA PRO A 24 -13.95 20.39 -12.67
C PRO A 24 -14.63 19.04 -12.37
N SER A 25 -15.94 18.97 -12.58
CA SER A 25 -16.65 17.68 -12.48
C SER A 25 -16.22 16.76 -13.62
N ASP A 26 -15.96 15.49 -13.29
CA ASP A 26 -15.63 14.43 -14.24
C ASP A 26 -16.85 13.71 -14.80
N ASP A 27 -18.07 14.17 -14.51
CA ASP A 27 -19.32 13.49 -14.90
C ASP A 27 -19.40 13.20 -16.40
N ALA A 28 -18.84 14.09 -17.24
CA ALA A 28 -18.79 13.90 -18.69
C ALA A 28 -17.83 12.77 -19.07
N ALA A 29 -16.62 12.78 -18.52
CA ALA A 29 -15.62 11.73 -18.73
C ALA A 29 -16.13 10.36 -18.26
N TYR A 30 -16.75 10.29 -17.09
CA TYR A 30 -17.34 9.05 -16.58
C TYR A 30 -18.49 8.53 -17.44
N LYS A 31 -19.36 9.42 -17.95
CA LYS A 31 -20.41 8.98 -18.90
C LYS A 31 -19.83 8.36 -20.17
N GLU A 32 -18.72 8.89 -20.68
CA GLU A 32 -18.05 8.29 -21.83
C GLU A 32 -17.41 6.94 -21.48
N ILE A 33 -16.76 6.83 -20.32
CA ILE A 33 -16.20 5.58 -19.81
C ILE A 33 -17.30 4.54 -19.62
N ASP A 34 -18.46 4.91 -19.08
CA ASP A 34 -19.61 4.03 -18.91
C ASP A 34 -20.11 3.49 -20.26
N LEU A 35 -20.16 4.34 -21.29
CA LEU A 35 -20.52 3.92 -22.65
C LEU A 35 -19.48 2.95 -23.22
N LEU A 36 -18.18 3.24 -23.09
CA LEU A 36 -17.11 2.35 -23.53
C LEU A 36 -17.15 1.01 -22.80
N ASN A 37 -17.45 1.02 -21.49
CA ASN A 37 -17.60 -0.18 -20.68
C ASN A 37 -18.78 -1.03 -21.16
N ALA A 38 -19.95 -0.40 -21.38
CA ALA A 38 -21.15 -1.07 -21.89
C ALA A 38 -20.95 -1.67 -23.29
N GLU A 39 -20.05 -1.11 -24.09
CA GLU A 39 -19.66 -1.61 -25.40
C GLU A 39 -18.47 -2.60 -25.35
N HIS A 40 -17.96 -2.94 -24.16
CA HIS A 40 -16.78 -3.79 -23.96
C HIS A 40 -15.51 -3.28 -24.67
N LYS A 41 -15.30 -1.96 -24.63
CA LYS A 41 -14.17 -1.28 -25.28
C LYS A 41 -13.10 -0.78 -24.31
N LEU A 42 -13.28 -0.99 -23.00
CA LEU A 42 -12.24 -0.76 -22.01
C LEU A 42 -11.37 -2.01 -21.88
N PHE A 43 -10.06 -1.81 -22.02
CA PHE A 43 -9.09 -2.89 -21.93
C PHE A 43 -7.93 -2.47 -21.02
N PRO A 44 -7.34 -3.42 -20.28
CA PRO A 44 -6.10 -3.14 -19.56
C PRO A 44 -5.00 -2.78 -20.56
N LEU A 45 -4.07 -1.92 -20.14
CA LEU A 45 -2.96 -1.44 -20.96
C LEU A 45 -1.67 -2.24 -20.71
N PRO A 46 -0.78 -2.38 -21.72
CA PRO A 46 0.54 -2.98 -21.51
C PRO A 46 1.34 -2.23 -20.44
N PHE A 47 2.14 -2.97 -19.68
CA PHE A 47 2.96 -2.40 -18.62
C PHE A 47 4.23 -1.73 -19.19
N PRO A 48 4.58 -0.51 -18.76
CA PRO A 48 5.89 0.06 -19.05
C PRO A 48 7.01 -0.85 -18.52
N ALA A 49 8.06 -1.04 -19.31
CA ALA A 49 9.20 -1.85 -18.88
C ALA A 49 9.92 -1.16 -17.71
N PRO A 50 10.18 -1.87 -16.60
CA PRO A 50 10.92 -1.32 -15.48
C PRO A 50 12.44 -1.32 -15.77
N ARG A 51 13.17 -0.49 -15.03
CA ARG A 51 14.63 -0.56 -14.95
C ARG A 51 15.04 -1.77 -14.10
N GLY A 52 16.16 -2.42 -14.42
CA GLY A 52 16.64 -3.56 -13.60
C GLY A 52 16.19 -4.95 -14.05
N GLY A 53 15.57 -5.08 -15.23
CA GLY A 53 15.30 -6.38 -15.86
C GLY A 53 14.03 -7.07 -15.36
N VAL A 54 14.05 -8.40 -15.26
CA VAL A 54 12.87 -9.21 -14.91
C VAL A 54 12.45 -9.02 -13.45
N GLU A 55 13.44 -8.88 -12.55
CA GLU A 55 13.20 -8.53 -11.16
C GLU A 55 13.85 -7.18 -10.83
N PRO A 56 13.15 -6.06 -11.09
CA PRO A 56 13.57 -4.75 -10.61
C PRO A 56 13.65 -4.76 -9.09
N GLN A 57 14.74 -4.23 -8.55
CA GLN A 57 14.96 -4.16 -7.11
C GLN A 57 15.23 -2.72 -6.70
N LEU A 58 14.77 -2.36 -5.52
CA LEU A 58 15.00 -1.07 -4.89
C LEU A 58 15.16 -1.27 -3.39
N THR A 59 16.21 -0.70 -2.80
CA THR A 59 16.47 -0.83 -1.36
C THR A 59 16.09 0.43 -0.59
N LEU A 60 15.82 0.27 0.71
CA LEU A 60 15.60 1.40 1.63
C LEU A 60 16.83 2.34 1.66
N ALA A 61 18.04 1.78 1.51
CA ALA A 61 19.27 2.57 1.48
C ALA A 61 19.28 3.52 0.27
N GLU A 62 18.90 3.03 -0.91
CA GLU A 62 18.86 3.81 -2.14
C GLU A 62 17.82 4.94 -2.07
N VAL A 63 16.60 4.66 -1.61
CA VAL A 63 15.56 5.71 -1.46
C VAL A 63 15.94 6.75 -0.40
N MET A 64 16.79 6.39 0.56
CA MET A 64 17.38 7.31 1.55
C MET A 64 18.66 8.02 1.05
N GLY A 65 18.98 7.96 -0.25
CA GLY A 65 20.16 8.64 -0.81
C GLY A 65 21.50 7.97 -0.47
N GLY A 66 21.50 6.66 -0.22
CA GLY A 66 22.68 5.91 0.20
C GLY A 66 23.01 6.03 1.68
N ASN A 67 22.06 6.45 2.52
CA ASN A 67 22.26 6.63 3.97
C ASN A 67 22.32 5.28 4.71
N THR A 68 23.44 4.58 4.61
CA THR A 68 23.67 3.29 5.28
C THR A 68 23.58 3.39 6.80
N THR A 69 23.93 4.53 7.40
CA THR A 69 23.80 4.77 8.85
C THR A 69 22.35 4.68 9.33
N ALA A 70 21.37 5.05 8.51
CA ALA A 70 19.96 4.83 8.85
C ALA A 70 19.62 3.32 8.89
N ILE A 71 20.14 2.56 7.93
CA ILE A 71 19.96 1.09 7.86
C ILE A 71 20.59 0.39 9.05
N ASP A 72 21.79 0.80 9.46
CA ASP A 72 22.48 0.27 10.62
C ASP A 72 21.68 0.52 11.91
N ARG A 73 21.08 1.71 12.07
CA ARG A 73 20.24 2.04 13.22
C ARG A 73 18.97 1.19 13.28
N ILE A 74 18.28 1.01 12.15
CA ILE A 74 17.08 0.15 12.05
C ILE A 74 17.45 -1.30 12.39
N THR A 75 18.55 -1.80 11.83
CA THR A 75 19.01 -3.17 12.06
C THR A 75 19.38 -3.38 13.53
N ALA A 76 20.09 -2.43 14.14
CA ALA A 76 20.45 -2.47 15.56
C ALA A 76 19.24 -2.36 16.49
N ALA A 77 18.20 -1.63 16.09
CA ALA A 77 16.94 -1.56 16.83
C ALA A 77 16.14 -2.88 16.77
N GLY A 78 16.42 -3.75 15.79
CA GLY A 78 15.73 -5.02 15.61
C GLY A 78 14.28 -4.88 15.09
N GLN A 79 13.90 -3.67 14.67
CA GLN A 79 12.55 -3.32 14.25
C GLN A 79 12.57 -2.26 13.15
N LEU A 80 11.68 -2.41 12.18
CA LEU A 80 11.36 -1.43 11.15
C LEU A 80 9.88 -1.05 11.28
N VAL A 81 9.57 0.24 11.23
CA VAL A 81 8.19 0.76 11.19
C VAL A 81 7.97 1.51 9.88
N PHE A 82 6.82 1.33 9.24
CA PHE A 82 6.44 2.10 8.06
C PHE A 82 4.92 2.25 7.95
N HIS A 83 4.46 3.16 7.09
CA HIS A 83 3.03 3.38 6.84
C HIS A 83 2.58 2.81 5.49
N ALA A 84 1.30 2.46 5.38
CA ALA A 84 0.68 2.14 4.09
C ALA A 84 -0.79 2.59 4.05
N LEU A 85 -1.24 3.11 2.91
CA LEU A 85 -2.60 3.61 2.66
C LEU A 85 -2.81 3.82 1.16
N GLY A 86 -4.01 3.63 0.62
CA GLY A 86 -4.36 3.94 -0.77
C GLY A 86 -5.36 5.08 -0.84
N ASP A 87 -5.68 5.50 -2.06
CA ASP A 87 -6.89 6.30 -2.34
C ASP A 87 -6.82 7.63 -1.58
N CYS A 88 -5.67 8.28 -1.73
CA CYS A 88 -5.30 9.45 -0.94
C CYS A 88 -5.91 10.69 -1.55
N GLY A 89 -5.87 10.84 -2.88
CA GLY A 89 -6.31 12.07 -3.53
C GLY A 89 -7.79 12.41 -3.30
N SER A 90 -8.13 13.68 -3.47
CA SER A 90 -9.50 14.20 -3.30
C SER A 90 -9.77 15.21 -4.39
N THR A 91 -10.98 15.17 -4.93
CA THR A 91 -11.48 16.16 -5.90
C THR A 91 -12.28 17.28 -5.22
N LYS A 92 -12.58 17.15 -3.91
CA LYS A 92 -13.45 18.08 -3.17
C LYS A 92 -12.70 19.17 -2.41
N GLY A 93 -11.50 18.86 -1.93
CA GLY A 93 -10.70 19.75 -1.11
C GLY A 93 -9.71 19.00 -0.20
N PRO A 94 -8.82 19.72 0.49
CA PRO A 94 -7.69 19.13 1.19
C PRO A 94 -8.03 18.52 2.55
N ALA A 95 -9.18 18.84 3.13
CA ALA A 95 -9.47 18.54 4.54
C ALA A 95 -9.34 17.05 4.92
N THR A 96 -9.89 16.15 4.11
CA THR A 96 -9.86 14.69 4.39
C THR A 96 -8.47 14.11 4.23
N GLN A 97 -7.69 14.61 3.27
CA GLN A 97 -6.29 14.23 3.07
C GLN A 97 -5.40 14.72 4.21
N ASN A 98 -5.56 15.98 4.60
CA ASN A 98 -4.79 16.58 5.69
C ASN A 98 -5.05 15.83 7.01
N GLU A 99 -6.30 15.43 7.28
CA GLU A 99 -6.65 14.63 8.47
C GLU A 99 -5.76 13.38 8.60
N VAL A 100 -5.56 12.66 7.49
CA VAL A 100 -4.72 11.46 7.45
C VAL A 100 -3.23 11.81 7.45
N ALA A 101 -2.80 12.76 6.62
CA ALA A 101 -1.40 13.16 6.47
C ALA A 101 -0.81 13.76 7.77
N ASP A 102 -1.60 14.52 8.51
CA ASP A 102 -1.19 15.11 9.79
C ASP A 102 -1.00 14.01 10.84
N LYS A 103 -1.90 13.03 10.90
CA LYS A 103 -1.76 11.90 11.83
C LYS A 103 -0.56 11.02 11.47
N LEU A 104 -0.33 10.76 10.18
CA LEU A 104 0.88 10.08 9.71
C LEU A 104 2.15 10.83 10.11
N THR A 105 2.14 12.15 10.08
CA THR A 105 3.28 13.00 10.45
C THR A 105 3.48 13.02 11.97
N ALA A 106 2.40 13.00 12.75
CA ALA A 106 2.45 12.90 14.21
C ALA A 106 3.06 11.58 14.72
N ASP A 107 3.08 10.53 13.89
CA ASP A 107 3.74 9.24 14.18
C ASP A 107 5.27 9.29 14.20
N PHE A 108 5.88 10.40 13.80
CA PHE A 108 7.32 10.61 13.97
C PHE A 108 7.70 11.11 15.37
N ASN A 109 6.73 11.54 16.17
CA ASN A 109 6.96 11.97 17.55
C ASN A 109 6.89 10.77 18.50
N GLU A 110 8.01 10.02 18.60
CA GLU A 110 8.12 8.84 19.44
C GLU A 110 9.30 8.95 20.42
N ALA A 111 9.10 8.47 21.65
CA ALA A 111 10.17 8.41 22.64
C ALA A 111 11.20 7.31 22.31
N ASN A 112 10.76 6.24 21.65
CA ASN A 112 11.63 5.16 21.20
C ASN A 112 11.91 5.32 19.70
N ALA A 113 13.19 5.47 19.33
CA ALA A 113 13.61 5.60 17.95
C ALA A 113 13.21 4.39 17.06
N GLY A 114 13.04 3.20 17.64
CA GLY A 114 12.56 2.01 16.92
C GLY A 114 11.06 2.03 16.58
N GLU A 115 10.28 2.94 17.16
CA GLU A 115 8.86 3.13 16.84
C GLU A 115 8.63 4.18 15.75
N VAL A 116 9.66 4.96 15.40
CA VAL A 116 9.59 6.01 14.37
C VAL A 116 9.46 5.37 12.99
N PRO A 117 8.44 5.73 12.19
CA PRO A 117 8.27 5.27 10.82
C PRO A 117 9.46 5.66 9.93
N GLN A 118 9.83 4.81 8.97
CA GLN A 118 10.99 5.00 8.10
C GLN A 118 10.63 5.34 6.65
N PHE A 119 9.40 5.06 6.22
CA PHE A 119 8.84 5.43 4.92
C PHE A 119 7.31 5.20 4.91
N ALA A 120 6.63 5.64 3.84
CA ALA A 120 5.26 5.25 3.52
C ALA A 120 5.19 4.54 2.17
N LEU A 121 4.22 3.63 2.02
CA LEU A 121 3.85 2.98 0.76
C LEU A 121 2.40 3.34 0.42
N LEU A 122 2.20 4.20 -0.58
CA LEU A 122 0.86 4.48 -1.10
C LEU A 122 0.36 3.28 -1.91
N LEU A 123 -0.86 2.81 -1.70
CA LEU A 123 -1.43 1.62 -2.30
C LEU A 123 -2.24 1.95 -3.56
N GLY A 124 -1.78 2.93 -4.35
CA GLY A 124 -2.43 3.40 -5.58
C GLY A 124 -3.44 4.52 -5.36
N ASP A 125 -3.87 5.09 -6.48
CA ASP A 125 -4.79 6.23 -6.58
C ASP A 125 -4.30 7.44 -5.79
N VAL A 126 -3.11 7.90 -6.20
CA VAL A 126 -2.46 9.07 -5.61
C VAL A 126 -3.19 10.35 -6.02
N VAL A 127 -3.60 10.43 -7.29
CA VAL A 127 -4.26 11.62 -7.85
C VAL A 127 -5.54 11.22 -8.57
N TYR A 128 -6.66 11.69 -8.04
CA TYR A 128 -7.97 11.51 -8.63
C TYR A 128 -8.30 12.63 -9.64
N ASN A 129 -9.07 12.37 -10.70
CA ASN A 129 -9.59 11.05 -11.10
C ASN A 129 -8.78 10.35 -12.22
N PHE A 130 -7.82 11.03 -12.87
CA PHE A 130 -7.12 10.48 -14.04
C PHE A 130 -5.60 10.62 -13.97
N GLY A 131 -5.04 10.73 -12.75
CA GLY A 131 -3.59 10.76 -12.57
C GLY A 131 -2.92 11.98 -13.21
N GLU A 132 -3.68 13.05 -13.45
CA GLU A 132 -3.21 14.20 -14.22
C GLU A 132 -2.17 15.00 -13.43
N GLY A 133 -1.06 15.34 -14.10
CA GLY A 133 0.06 16.05 -13.47
C GLY A 133 -0.33 17.38 -12.82
N GLN A 134 -1.34 18.08 -13.36
CA GLN A 134 -1.79 19.36 -12.83
C GLN A 134 -2.34 19.28 -11.39
N TYR A 135 -2.86 18.12 -10.96
CA TYR A 135 -3.43 17.96 -9.62
C TYR A 135 -2.47 17.34 -8.60
N TYR A 136 -1.26 16.93 -9.01
CA TYR A 136 -0.27 16.36 -8.09
C TYR A 136 0.15 17.34 -7.00
N TYR A 137 0.15 18.64 -7.28
CA TYR A 137 0.46 19.63 -6.26
C TYR A 137 -0.51 19.51 -5.08
N ASP A 138 -1.79 19.61 -5.38
CA ASP A 138 -2.89 19.68 -4.40
C ASP A 138 -3.19 18.33 -3.75
N GLN A 139 -2.97 17.21 -4.47
CA GLN A 139 -3.36 15.87 -4.01
C GLN A 139 -2.19 15.00 -3.54
N PHE A 140 -0.93 15.42 -3.75
CA PHE A 140 0.23 14.66 -3.27
C PHE A 140 1.27 15.54 -2.59
N TYR A 141 1.78 16.56 -3.27
CA TYR A 141 2.89 17.33 -2.72
C TYR A 141 2.50 18.17 -1.51
N GLU A 142 1.33 18.82 -1.54
CA GLU A 142 0.87 19.71 -0.48
C GLU A 142 0.37 18.96 0.77
N PRO A 143 -0.44 17.90 0.68
CA PRO A 143 -0.87 17.13 1.86
C PRO A 143 0.31 16.47 2.58
N TYR A 144 1.27 15.91 1.82
CA TYR A 144 2.44 15.23 2.39
C TYR A 144 3.67 16.14 2.53
N ARG A 145 3.52 17.47 2.48
CA ARG A 145 4.66 18.40 2.50
C ARG A 145 5.52 18.28 3.76
N ASP A 146 4.92 17.90 4.89
CA ASP A 146 5.59 17.81 6.20
C ASP A 146 5.96 16.37 6.59
N TYR A 147 5.55 15.36 5.80
CA TYR A 147 5.89 13.96 6.05
C TYR A 147 7.41 13.72 5.86
N PRO A 148 8.19 13.41 6.91
CA PRO A 148 9.65 13.56 6.90
C PRO A 148 10.44 12.37 6.33
N ALA A 149 9.77 11.41 5.68
CA ALA A 149 10.35 10.18 5.17
C ALA A 149 10.04 9.94 3.68
N PRO A 150 10.73 8.99 3.00
CA PRO A 150 10.38 8.57 1.65
C PRO A 150 8.93 8.12 1.55
N ILE A 151 8.29 8.41 0.41
CA ILE A 151 6.95 7.91 0.08
C ILE A 151 7.05 7.15 -1.23
N LEU A 152 7.02 5.82 -1.17
CA LEU A 152 6.88 4.94 -2.33
C LEU A 152 5.39 4.77 -2.66
N ALA A 153 5.08 4.22 -3.82
CA ALA A 153 3.71 3.96 -4.25
C ALA A 153 3.60 2.70 -5.12
N CYS A 154 2.48 1.98 -4.98
CA CYS A 154 1.84 1.24 -6.07
C CYS A 154 1.16 2.24 -7.01
N ALA A 155 0.98 1.92 -8.28
CA ALA A 155 0.03 2.64 -9.14
C ALA A 155 -1.38 2.04 -8.98
N GLY A 156 -2.41 2.87 -9.00
CA GLY A 156 -3.82 2.47 -9.05
C GLY A 156 -4.46 2.68 -10.42
N ASN A 157 -5.76 2.39 -10.54
CA ASN A 157 -6.47 2.58 -11.80
C ASN A 157 -6.53 4.06 -12.17
N HIS A 158 -6.75 4.96 -11.20
CA HIS A 158 -6.79 6.39 -11.48
C HIS A 158 -5.42 6.95 -11.88
N ASP A 159 -4.31 6.35 -11.43
CA ASP A 159 -2.96 6.77 -11.86
C ASP A 159 -2.65 6.40 -13.32
N GLY A 160 -3.32 5.39 -13.87
CA GLY A 160 -3.09 4.90 -15.23
C GLY A 160 -4.24 5.18 -16.20
N MET A 161 -5.47 5.40 -15.74
CA MET A 161 -6.61 5.71 -16.56
C MET A 161 -6.40 7.06 -17.24
N VAL A 162 -6.79 7.15 -18.51
CA VAL A 162 -6.64 8.36 -19.32
C VAL A 162 -7.99 9.01 -19.46
N SER A 163 -8.10 10.27 -19.04
CA SER A 163 -9.29 11.08 -19.31
C SER A 163 -9.53 11.18 -20.81
N PRO A 164 -10.76 10.87 -21.29
CA PRO A 164 -11.15 11.12 -22.68
C PRO A 164 -10.98 12.60 -23.09
N GLU A 165 -11.00 13.51 -22.12
CA GLU A 165 -10.95 14.96 -22.34
C GLU A 165 -9.52 15.54 -22.32
N ALA A 166 -8.58 14.94 -21.58
CA ALA A 166 -7.24 15.51 -21.35
C ALA A 166 -6.11 14.87 -22.19
N HIS A 167 -6.38 13.72 -22.84
CA HIS A 167 -5.48 13.01 -23.78
C HIS A 167 -4.02 12.79 -23.32
N ALA A 168 -3.74 12.78 -22.02
CA ALA A 168 -2.41 12.44 -21.50
C ALA A 168 -2.11 10.94 -21.72
N ALA A 169 -0.84 10.57 -21.90
CA ALA A 169 -0.48 9.16 -21.92
C ALA A 169 -0.57 8.56 -20.50
N SER A 170 -1.10 7.33 -20.41
CA SER A 170 -1.21 6.55 -19.16
C SER A 170 0.08 6.58 -18.33
N LEU A 171 -0.05 6.72 -17.01
CA LEU A 171 1.05 6.73 -16.02
C LEU A 171 2.08 7.86 -16.19
N THR A 172 1.92 8.81 -17.10
CA THR A 172 2.94 9.81 -17.40
C THR A 172 3.39 10.60 -16.16
N ALA A 173 2.43 11.09 -15.36
CA ALA A 173 2.74 11.83 -14.15
C ALA A 173 3.25 10.90 -13.03
N TYR A 174 2.70 9.68 -12.92
CA TYR A 174 3.16 8.68 -11.97
C TYR A 174 4.65 8.34 -12.19
N LEU A 175 5.04 8.05 -13.44
CA LEU A 175 6.42 7.71 -13.78
C LEU A 175 7.39 8.88 -13.49
N ARG A 176 6.94 10.12 -13.70
CA ARG A 176 7.74 11.32 -13.40
C ARG A 176 7.95 11.53 -11.90
N ASN A 177 6.93 11.29 -11.09
CA ASN A 177 6.95 11.59 -9.65
C ASN A 177 7.45 10.43 -8.77
N PHE A 178 7.23 9.18 -9.20
CA PHE A 178 7.62 8.00 -8.43
C PHE A 178 8.78 7.21 -9.05
N CYS A 179 8.98 7.29 -10.36
CA CYS A 179 9.94 6.48 -11.10
C CYS A 179 11.05 7.29 -11.77
N ALA A 180 11.42 8.45 -11.21
CA ALA A 180 12.49 9.28 -11.74
C ALA A 180 13.83 8.52 -11.76
N GLU A 181 14.73 8.85 -12.69
CA GLU A 181 16.04 8.20 -12.75
C GLU A 181 16.94 8.57 -11.56
N THR A 182 16.76 9.77 -11.01
CA THR A 182 17.46 10.28 -9.83
C THR A 182 16.56 11.24 -9.05
N PHE A 183 16.99 11.65 -7.86
CA PHE A 183 16.26 12.65 -7.08
C PHE A 183 16.21 14.00 -7.80
N ALA A 184 14.99 14.47 -8.05
CA ALA A 184 14.70 15.76 -8.64
C ALA A 184 13.40 16.33 -8.07
N VAL A 185 13.32 17.66 -7.99
CA VAL A 185 12.05 18.36 -7.76
C VAL A 185 11.35 18.44 -9.11
N THR A 186 10.15 17.85 -9.22
CA THR A 186 9.38 17.85 -10.46
C THR A 186 8.60 19.15 -10.61
N PRO A 187 8.13 19.50 -11.82
CA PRO A 187 7.24 20.65 -12.01
C PRO A 187 6.00 20.61 -11.12
N GLU A 188 5.46 19.41 -10.88
CA GLU A 188 4.27 19.16 -10.06
C GLU A 188 4.46 19.53 -8.58
N ALA A 189 5.70 19.62 -8.09
CA ALA A 189 5.96 20.06 -6.73
C ALA A 189 5.60 21.53 -6.50
N GLY A 190 5.34 22.35 -7.53
CA GLY A 190 4.77 23.70 -7.42
C GLY A 190 5.53 24.64 -6.47
N GLY A 191 6.85 24.46 -6.35
CA GLY A 191 7.73 25.21 -5.45
C GLY A 191 8.07 24.50 -4.14
N LEU A 192 7.51 23.31 -3.91
CA LEU A 192 7.85 22.50 -2.76
C LEU A 192 9.19 21.77 -2.93
N SER A 193 9.84 21.42 -1.82
CA SER A 193 11.20 20.88 -1.80
C SER A 193 11.25 19.37 -1.97
N ARG A 194 10.13 18.66 -1.70
CA ARG A 194 10.06 17.19 -1.80
C ARG A 194 10.49 16.73 -3.19
N THR A 195 11.42 15.79 -3.23
CA THR A 195 11.90 15.18 -4.47
C THR A 195 11.02 14.01 -4.90
N ALA A 196 10.92 13.78 -6.20
CA ALA A 196 10.42 12.54 -6.77
C ALA A 196 11.17 11.31 -6.22
N GLN A 197 10.49 10.16 -6.21
CA GLN A 197 11.11 8.88 -5.93
C GLN A 197 11.79 8.26 -7.15
N ILE A 198 12.59 7.23 -6.88
CA ILE A 198 13.45 6.55 -7.84
C ILE A 198 13.03 5.10 -8.11
N GLN A 199 11.75 4.77 -7.93
CA GLN A 199 11.23 3.42 -8.20
C GLN A 199 11.62 3.01 -9.62
N PRO A 200 12.09 1.77 -9.82
CA PRO A 200 12.56 1.35 -11.13
C PRO A 200 11.43 1.21 -12.16
N GLY A 201 10.17 1.14 -11.71
CA GLY A 201 8.98 1.11 -12.54
C GLY A 201 7.72 0.97 -11.68
N VAL A 202 6.61 0.59 -12.31
CA VAL A 202 5.31 0.38 -11.64
C VAL A 202 5.20 -0.97 -10.92
N PHE A 203 6.18 -1.85 -11.10
CA PHE A 203 6.32 -3.09 -10.34
C PHE A 203 7.80 -3.35 -10.03
N PHE A 204 8.09 -3.79 -8.81
CA PHE A 204 9.44 -3.95 -8.30
C PHE A 204 9.46 -4.68 -6.95
N THR A 205 10.59 -5.27 -6.59
CA THR A 205 10.86 -5.75 -5.23
C THR A 205 11.47 -4.62 -4.41
N PHE A 206 10.79 -4.18 -3.36
CA PHE A 206 11.33 -3.26 -2.37
C PHE A 206 11.97 -4.04 -1.21
N GLU A 207 13.21 -3.70 -0.84
CA GLU A 207 13.95 -4.36 0.24
C GLU A 207 14.30 -3.40 1.36
N ALA A 208 14.04 -3.81 2.59
CA ALA A 208 14.44 -3.10 3.80
C ALA A 208 14.86 -4.11 4.88
N PRO A 209 15.49 -3.68 5.99
CA PRO A 209 15.75 -4.58 7.10
C PRO A 209 14.50 -5.37 7.50
N PHE A 210 14.67 -6.69 7.63
CA PHE A 210 13.62 -7.65 8.02
C PHE A 210 12.50 -7.90 7.00
N MET A 211 12.46 -7.24 5.83
CA MET A 211 11.36 -7.46 4.89
C MET A 211 11.68 -7.29 3.41
N ARG A 212 10.81 -7.89 2.60
CA ARG A 212 10.64 -7.62 1.18
C ARG A 212 9.18 -7.35 0.86
N VAL A 213 8.91 -6.37 0.00
CA VAL A 213 7.58 -6.10 -0.56
C VAL A 213 7.66 -6.27 -2.07
N LEU A 214 6.85 -7.17 -2.61
CA LEU A 214 6.65 -7.29 -4.06
C LEU A 214 5.54 -6.32 -4.45
N VAL A 215 5.93 -5.16 -4.98
CA VAL A 215 5.02 -4.13 -5.47
C VAL A 215 4.62 -4.49 -6.90
N ILE A 216 3.31 -4.57 -7.15
CA ILE A 216 2.73 -4.84 -8.47
C ILE A 216 1.74 -3.75 -8.87
N TYR A 217 1.42 -3.69 -10.16
CA TYR A 217 0.42 -2.77 -10.72
C TYR A 217 -0.73 -3.53 -11.38
N SER A 218 -1.95 -3.37 -10.87
CA SER A 218 -3.14 -4.09 -11.38
C SER A 218 -3.97 -3.33 -12.42
N ASN A 219 -3.35 -2.41 -13.15
CA ASN A 219 -3.89 -1.81 -14.38
C ASN A 219 -5.02 -0.78 -14.18
N THR A 220 -5.66 -0.37 -15.29
CA THR A 220 -6.53 0.80 -15.41
C THR A 220 -8.02 0.53 -15.35
N LEU A 221 -8.44 -0.74 -15.20
CA LEU A 221 -9.86 -1.07 -15.08
C LEU A 221 -10.37 -0.62 -13.70
N GLU A 222 -11.67 -0.34 -13.59
CA GLU A 222 -12.29 -0.12 -12.28
C GLU A 222 -12.30 -1.43 -11.48
N ASP A 223 -12.83 -2.50 -12.08
CA ASP A 223 -12.82 -3.83 -11.52
C ASP A 223 -12.82 -4.86 -12.68
N PRO A 224 -12.19 -6.03 -12.52
CA PRO A 224 -11.21 -6.39 -11.50
C PRO A 224 -9.80 -5.87 -11.86
N GLY A 225 -8.87 -5.98 -10.92
CA GLY A 225 -7.44 -5.75 -11.19
C GLY A 225 -6.84 -6.82 -12.11
N VAL A 226 -5.94 -6.41 -13.01
CA VAL A 226 -5.33 -7.29 -14.02
C VAL A 226 -3.81 -7.15 -14.04
N ILE A 227 -3.08 -8.25 -13.85
CA ILE A 227 -1.60 -8.27 -13.88
C ILE A 227 -1.01 -9.04 -15.07
N SER A 228 -1.84 -9.80 -15.78
CA SER A 228 -1.46 -10.59 -16.96
C SER A 228 -2.68 -10.94 -17.81
N GLY A 229 -2.48 -11.03 -19.12
CA GLY A 229 -3.51 -11.45 -20.07
C GLY A 229 -3.04 -11.38 -21.53
N PRO A 230 -3.81 -11.93 -22.49
CA PRO A 230 -3.40 -12.00 -23.90
C PRO A 230 -3.04 -10.64 -24.52
N GLY A 231 -3.69 -9.56 -24.10
CA GLY A 231 -3.46 -8.20 -24.63
C GLY A 231 -2.36 -7.40 -23.94
N ILE A 232 -1.92 -7.80 -22.74
CA ILE A 232 -0.94 -7.04 -21.94
C ILE A 232 0.33 -7.82 -21.62
N GLY A 233 0.37 -9.12 -21.94
CA GLY A 233 1.50 -10.01 -21.67
C GLY A 233 1.51 -10.58 -20.25
N ASN A 234 2.64 -11.19 -19.88
CA ASN A 234 2.85 -11.90 -18.61
C ASN A 234 4.05 -11.35 -17.80
N THR A 235 4.51 -10.13 -18.10
CA THR A 235 5.74 -9.55 -17.52
C THR A 235 5.72 -9.55 -15.99
N GLN A 236 4.59 -9.21 -15.37
CA GLN A 236 4.49 -9.22 -13.90
C GLN A 236 4.46 -10.64 -13.31
N LEU A 237 3.95 -11.65 -14.04
CA LEU A 237 4.06 -13.04 -13.60
C LEU A 237 5.51 -13.53 -13.64
N ALA A 238 6.27 -13.13 -14.67
CA ALA A 238 7.70 -13.42 -14.75
C ALA A 238 8.50 -12.71 -13.63
N PHE A 239 8.12 -11.49 -13.28
CA PHE A 239 8.65 -10.77 -12.12
C PHE A 239 8.40 -11.52 -10.81
N LEU A 240 7.14 -11.87 -10.52
CA LEU A 240 6.78 -12.58 -9.30
C LEU A 240 7.51 -13.93 -9.20
N ASP A 241 7.58 -14.68 -10.30
CA ASP A 241 8.32 -15.94 -10.34
C ASP A 241 9.81 -15.74 -10.04
N ALA A 242 10.46 -14.75 -10.66
CA ALA A 242 11.87 -14.44 -10.40
C ALA A 242 12.11 -14.04 -8.94
N ALA A 243 11.26 -13.18 -8.38
CA ALA A 243 11.36 -12.72 -7.00
C ALA A 243 11.16 -13.88 -5.99
N LEU A 244 10.16 -14.74 -6.20
CA LEU A 244 9.92 -15.88 -5.30
C LEU A 244 11.03 -16.94 -5.41
N LYS A 245 11.58 -17.18 -6.61
CA LYS A 245 12.78 -18.03 -6.77
C LYS A 245 13.95 -17.49 -5.98
N ARG A 246 14.19 -16.18 -5.99
CA ARG A 246 15.25 -15.54 -5.23
C ARG A 246 15.03 -15.64 -3.73
N VAL A 247 13.82 -15.35 -3.24
CA VAL A 247 13.42 -15.56 -1.84
C VAL A 247 13.74 -16.98 -1.37
N LYS A 248 13.39 -17.99 -2.18
CA LYS A 248 13.67 -19.40 -1.89
C LYS A 248 15.16 -19.71 -1.90
N ALA A 249 15.89 -19.26 -2.92
CA ALA A 249 17.32 -19.55 -3.09
C ALA A 249 18.16 -18.98 -1.95
N GLU A 250 17.84 -17.77 -1.51
CA GLU A 250 18.51 -17.09 -0.40
C GLU A 250 18.04 -17.57 0.98
N LYS A 251 16.99 -18.41 1.04
CA LYS A 251 16.32 -18.83 2.27
C LYS A 251 15.91 -17.62 3.12
N PHE A 252 15.39 -16.59 2.46
CA PHE A 252 15.02 -15.35 3.11
C PHE A 252 13.97 -15.61 4.20
N SER A 253 14.29 -15.22 5.43
CA SER A 253 13.48 -15.50 6.63
C SER A 253 12.73 -14.27 7.17
N GLY A 254 12.84 -13.13 6.48
CA GLY A 254 12.11 -11.92 6.84
C GLY A 254 10.66 -11.93 6.38
N ALA A 255 9.93 -10.87 6.70
CA ALA A 255 8.57 -10.67 6.22
C ALA A 255 8.56 -10.51 4.70
N LEU A 256 7.58 -11.14 4.05
CA LEU A 256 7.38 -11.08 2.61
C LEU A 256 5.96 -10.57 2.41
N LEU A 257 5.80 -9.42 1.77
CA LEU A 257 4.50 -8.84 1.50
C LEU A 257 4.31 -8.75 -0.01
N ILE A 258 3.05 -8.77 -0.45
CA ILE A 258 2.66 -8.30 -1.79
C ILE A 258 1.83 -7.04 -1.59
N ALA A 259 2.11 -6.01 -2.39
CA ALA A 259 1.35 -4.76 -2.37
C ALA A 259 0.87 -4.43 -3.79
N ASN A 260 -0.41 -4.10 -3.91
CA ASN A 260 -1.08 -3.75 -5.16
C ASN A 260 -2.16 -2.70 -4.87
N HIS A 261 -2.78 -2.13 -5.89
CA HIS A 261 -3.97 -1.29 -5.70
C HIS A 261 -5.25 -2.13 -5.52
N HIS A 262 -5.63 -2.93 -6.52
CA HIS A 262 -6.88 -3.71 -6.44
C HIS A 262 -6.76 -4.89 -5.47
N PRO A 263 -7.77 -5.12 -4.61
CA PRO A 263 -7.71 -6.16 -3.61
C PRO A 263 -8.03 -7.56 -4.18
N PRO A 264 -7.31 -8.61 -3.76
CA PRO A 264 -7.72 -9.99 -4.00
C PRO A 264 -9.04 -10.36 -3.31
N TYR A 265 -9.31 -9.76 -2.14
CA TYR A 265 -10.53 -9.92 -1.37
C TYR A 265 -11.08 -8.54 -0.98
N SER A 266 -12.32 -8.28 -1.34
CA SER A 266 -13.07 -7.09 -0.96
C SER A 266 -14.54 -7.48 -0.74
N ALA A 267 -15.15 -6.85 0.25
CA ALA A 267 -16.59 -6.83 0.45
C ALA A 267 -17.14 -5.42 0.16
N GLY A 268 -18.40 -5.34 -0.26
CA GLY A 268 -19.07 -4.08 -0.54
C GLY A 268 -19.05 -3.70 -2.03
N GLY A 269 -18.87 -2.40 -2.30
CA GLY A 269 -19.06 -1.81 -3.64
C GLY A 269 -17.99 -2.16 -4.68
N HIS A 270 -16.72 -2.26 -4.27
CA HIS A 270 -15.60 -2.63 -5.14
C HIS A 270 -15.33 -4.13 -5.09
N GLY A 271 -15.08 -4.72 -6.25
CA GLY A 271 -14.97 -6.15 -6.47
C GLY A 271 -13.68 -6.79 -5.94
N SER A 272 -13.73 -8.13 -5.79
CA SER A 272 -12.53 -8.94 -5.55
C SER A 272 -11.85 -9.28 -6.87
N SER A 273 -10.52 -9.20 -6.92
CA SER A 273 -9.73 -9.53 -8.12
C SER A 273 -9.39 -11.04 -8.17
N VAL A 274 -10.40 -11.87 -8.43
CA VAL A 274 -10.32 -13.34 -8.34
C VAL A 274 -9.30 -13.96 -9.31
N ASP A 275 -9.31 -13.54 -10.57
CA ASP A 275 -8.38 -14.10 -11.57
C ASP A 275 -6.92 -13.69 -11.29
N MET A 276 -6.71 -12.45 -10.83
CA MET A 276 -5.40 -11.98 -10.39
C MET A 276 -4.90 -12.80 -9.21
N LEU A 277 -5.76 -13.08 -8.23
CA LEU A 277 -5.41 -13.94 -7.10
C LEU A 277 -5.03 -15.35 -7.55
N ALA A 278 -5.81 -15.95 -8.47
CA ALA A 278 -5.51 -17.27 -9.00
C ALA A 278 -4.15 -17.33 -9.73
N GLN A 279 -3.80 -16.26 -10.48
CA GLN A 279 -2.48 -16.14 -11.11
C GLN A 279 -1.35 -16.05 -10.06
N ILE A 280 -1.52 -15.24 -9.02
CA ILE A 280 -0.54 -15.10 -7.93
C ILE A 280 -0.38 -16.41 -7.17
N ASP A 281 -1.48 -17.09 -6.85
CA ASP A 281 -1.48 -18.39 -6.18
C ASP A 281 -0.73 -19.44 -6.98
N SER A 282 -0.93 -19.48 -8.30
CA SER A 282 -0.22 -20.40 -9.19
C SER A 282 1.31 -20.19 -9.14
N ILE A 283 1.76 -18.93 -9.10
CA ILE A 283 3.18 -18.59 -8.98
C ILE A 283 3.72 -18.93 -7.58
N CYS A 284 2.95 -18.68 -6.52
CA CYS A 284 3.31 -19.04 -5.15
C CYS A 284 3.45 -20.56 -4.97
N GLU A 285 2.50 -21.33 -5.50
CA GLU A 285 2.50 -22.80 -5.46
C GLU A 285 3.68 -23.38 -6.24
N ALA A 286 3.93 -22.90 -7.46
CA ALA A 286 5.06 -23.35 -8.29
C ALA A 286 6.42 -23.12 -7.60
N ASN A 287 6.52 -22.08 -6.78
CA ASN A 287 7.74 -21.76 -6.04
C ASN A 287 7.77 -22.37 -4.63
N GLY A 288 6.63 -22.75 -4.07
CA GLY A 288 6.51 -23.17 -2.66
C GLY A 288 6.82 -22.03 -1.69
N VAL A 289 6.56 -20.78 -2.10
CA VAL A 289 6.79 -19.57 -1.30
C VAL A 289 5.52 -18.75 -1.34
N TRP A 290 5.03 -18.36 -0.15
CA TRP A 290 3.81 -17.58 0.00
C TRP A 290 4.10 -16.28 0.75
N PRO A 291 3.35 -15.18 0.51
CA PRO A 291 3.50 -13.97 1.29
C PRO A 291 2.99 -14.16 2.72
N HIS A 292 3.53 -13.37 3.64
CA HIS A 292 3.07 -13.25 5.02
C HIS A 292 1.88 -12.30 5.15
N ALA A 293 1.71 -11.35 4.22
CA ALA A 293 0.53 -10.48 4.13
C ALA A 293 0.36 -9.92 2.71
N PHE A 294 -0.86 -9.47 2.40
CA PHE A 294 -1.19 -8.75 1.16
C PHE A 294 -1.80 -7.39 1.50
N LEU A 295 -1.33 -6.31 0.86
CA LEU A 295 -1.79 -4.94 1.08
C LEU A 295 -2.46 -4.38 -0.19
N SER A 296 -3.60 -3.73 -0.04
CA SER A 296 -4.39 -3.14 -1.13
C SER A 296 -5.11 -1.85 -0.75
N GLY A 297 -5.46 -1.05 -1.75
CA GLY A 297 -6.34 0.12 -1.65
C GLY A 297 -7.67 -0.15 -2.36
N HIS A 298 -8.09 0.77 -3.22
CA HIS A 298 -9.21 0.70 -4.17
C HIS A 298 -10.60 0.74 -3.54
N ALA A 299 -10.89 -0.16 -2.58
CA ALA A 299 -12.14 -0.04 -1.86
C ALA A 299 -12.02 1.10 -0.84
N HIS A 300 -12.91 2.10 -0.93
CA HIS A 300 -12.83 3.32 -0.11
C HIS A 300 -13.24 3.12 1.37
N ASN A 301 -12.60 2.17 2.05
CA ASN A 301 -12.77 1.81 3.46
C ASN A 301 -11.56 0.97 3.91
N TYR A 302 -11.54 0.63 5.20
CA TYR A 302 -10.64 -0.38 5.75
C TYR A 302 -11.33 -1.74 5.80
N GLN A 303 -10.62 -2.80 5.39
CA GLN A 303 -11.06 -4.19 5.57
C GLN A 303 -9.86 -5.07 5.91
N ARG A 304 -10.06 -6.04 6.79
CA ARG A 304 -9.08 -7.09 7.05
C ARG A 304 -9.69 -8.46 6.89
N PHE A 305 -9.06 -9.26 6.04
CA PHE A 305 -9.37 -10.66 5.86
C PHE A 305 -8.23 -11.54 6.36
N THR A 306 -8.55 -12.75 6.81
CA THR A 306 -7.56 -13.83 7.00
C THR A 306 -7.90 -14.98 6.07
N ARG A 307 -6.96 -15.33 5.19
CA ARG A 307 -7.00 -16.57 4.41
C ARG A 307 -6.25 -17.66 5.16
N THR A 308 -6.89 -18.80 5.40
CA THR A 308 -6.24 -19.99 5.96
C THR A 308 -6.09 -21.03 4.86
N ARG A 309 -4.84 -21.33 4.48
CA ARG A 309 -4.52 -22.27 3.41
C ARG A 309 -4.85 -23.70 3.84
N ASN A 310 -5.61 -24.42 3.02
CA ASN A 310 -5.94 -25.83 3.28
C ASN A 310 -4.71 -26.74 3.18
N ALA A 311 -3.73 -26.37 2.35
CA ALA A 311 -2.55 -27.18 2.07
C ALA A 311 -1.66 -27.39 3.30
N ASP A 312 -1.48 -26.36 4.13
CA ASP A 312 -0.53 -26.39 5.25
C ASP A 312 -0.97 -25.60 6.49
N GLY A 313 -2.18 -25.05 6.49
CA GLY A 313 -2.72 -24.25 7.58
C GLY A 313 -2.13 -22.83 7.67
N THR A 314 -1.26 -22.41 6.75
CA THR A 314 -0.69 -21.05 6.73
C THR A 314 -1.82 -20.01 6.76
N GLN A 315 -1.68 -19.01 7.65
CA GLN A 315 -2.62 -17.89 7.75
C GLN A 315 -2.00 -16.63 7.16
N ILE A 316 -2.69 -16.03 6.19
CA ILE A 316 -2.23 -14.85 5.45
C ILE A 316 -3.29 -13.75 5.61
N PRO A 317 -2.96 -12.64 6.29
CA PRO A 317 -3.81 -11.45 6.29
C PRO A 317 -3.81 -10.74 4.94
N TYR A 318 -5.00 -10.38 4.47
CA TYR A 318 -5.21 -9.52 3.30
C TYR A 318 -5.90 -8.24 3.79
N LEU A 319 -5.27 -7.10 3.55
CA LEU A 319 -5.70 -5.83 4.08
C LEU A 319 -6.05 -4.88 2.94
N VAL A 320 -7.22 -4.26 3.07
CA VAL A 320 -7.67 -3.15 2.24
C VAL A 320 -7.61 -1.89 3.10
N CYS A 321 -6.93 -0.86 2.64
CA CYS A 321 -6.84 0.44 3.31
C CYS A 321 -6.96 1.55 2.26
N GLY A 322 -8.06 1.56 1.52
CA GLY A 322 -8.35 2.57 0.50
C GLY A 322 -9.09 3.79 1.07
N ASN A 323 -8.94 4.06 2.36
CA ASN A 323 -9.57 5.19 3.04
C ASN A 323 -8.55 6.28 3.40
N GLY A 324 -7.57 6.54 2.52
CA GLY A 324 -6.49 7.50 2.74
C GLY A 324 -6.90 8.98 2.59
N GLY A 325 -8.12 9.26 2.12
CA GLY A 325 -8.63 10.62 1.97
C GLY A 325 -9.73 10.76 0.91
N HIS A 326 -9.88 9.77 0.04
CA HIS A 326 -10.90 9.74 -1.00
C HIS A 326 -12.25 9.16 -0.54
N GLY A 327 -13.34 9.67 -1.10
CA GLY A 327 -14.72 9.51 -0.64
C GLY A 327 -15.11 8.11 -0.14
N LEU A 328 -15.31 8.01 1.17
CA LEU A 328 -15.65 6.76 1.86
C LEU A 328 -16.89 6.06 1.28
N VAL A 329 -16.80 4.74 1.18
CA VAL A 329 -17.87 3.86 0.70
C VAL A 329 -18.25 2.86 1.79
N LYS A 330 -19.56 2.75 2.05
CA LYS A 330 -20.13 1.79 2.99
C LYS A 330 -19.93 0.36 2.52
N LEU A 331 -19.61 -0.52 3.46
CA LEU A 331 -19.46 -1.95 3.18
C LEU A 331 -20.83 -2.59 2.87
N ALA A 332 -21.86 -2.18 3.60
CA ALA A 332 -23.24 -2.60 3.36
C ALA A 332 -23.95 -1.62 2.42
N ALA A 333 -24.74 -2.16 1.48
CA ALA A 333 -25.60 -1.37 0.61
C ALA A 333 -26.59 -0.51 1.42
N GLN A 334 -27.04 0.61 0.84
CA GLN A 334 -27.98 1.50 1.52
C GLN A 334 -29.26 0.76 1.92
N GLY A 335 -29.59 0.80 3.22
CA GLY A 335 -30.77 0.12 3.78
C GLY A 335 -30.55 -1.35 4.14
N ALA A 336 -29.41 -1.95 3.78
CA ALA A 336 -29.03 -3.29 4.25
C ALA A 336 -28.49 -3.21 5.69
N PRO A 337 -28.63 -4.28 6.50
CA PRO A 337 -28.03 -4.33 7.82
C PRO A 337 -26.49 -4.31 7.73
N ALA A 338 -25.85 -3.63 8.68
CA ALA A 338 -24.39 -3.66 8.82
C ALA A 338 -23.88 -5.09 9.07
N ILE A 339 -22.71 -5.41 8.53
CA ILE A 339 -22.09 -6.73 8.68
C ILE A 339 -21.46 -6.83 10.08
N ARG A 340 -21.68 -7.95 10.78
CA ARG A 340 -21.05 -8.22 12.08
C ARG A 340 -19.73 -8.96 11.91
N ALA A 341 -18.59 -8.30 12.02
CA ALA A 341 -17.30 -8.99 12.00
C ALA A 341 -17.03 -9.78 13.32
N PRO A 342 -16.34 -10.95 13.27
CA PRO A 342 -15.85 -11.60 12.06
C PRO A 342 -16.95 -12.41 11.32
N GLN A 343 -16.80 -12.60 10.00
CA GLN A 343 -17.68 -13.45 9.15
C GLN A 343 -16.87 -14.34 8.21
N ILE A 344 -17.29 -15.59 8.02
CA ILE A 344 -16.75 -16.47 6.98
C ILE A 344 -17.32 -16.01 5.63
N VAL A 345 -16.48 -15.40 4.80
CA VAL A 345 -16.86 -14.93 3.45
C VAL A 345 -16.57 -15.99 2.38
N GLN A 346 -15.69 -16.95 2.68
CA GLN A 346 -15.45 -18.13 1.86
C GLN A 346 -15.23 -19.34 2.78
N ALA A 347 -16.07 -20.36 2.67
CA ALA A 347 -15.89 -21.60 3.41
C ALA A 347 -14.80 -22.47 2.78
N ALA A 348 -14.01 -23.17 3.60
CA ALA A 348 -13.05 -24.15 3.11
C ALA A 348 -13.77 -25.28 2.35
N SER A 349 -13.17 -25.71 1.23
CA SER A 349 -13.57 -26.88 0.46
C SER A 349 -12.33 -27.60 -0.10
N ALA A 350 -12.53 -28.70 -0.83
CA ALA A 350 -11.41 -29.41 -1.46
C ALA A 350 -10.59 -28.56 -2.46
N ILE A 351 -11.18 -27.46 -2.96
CA ILE A 351 -10.58 -26.61 -4.02
C ILE A 351 -10.47 -25.13 -3.62
N ALA A 352 -10.86 -24.77 -2.40
CA ALA A 352 -10.87 -23.38 -1.95
C ALA A 352 -10.51 -23.27 -0.47
N ASP A 353 -9.64 -22.32 -0.15
CA ASP A 353 -9.23 -22.00 1.21
C ASP A 353 -10.36 -21.32 2.01
N GLN A 354 -10.28 -21.37 3.34
CA GLN A 354 -11.18 -20.55 4.16
C GLN A 354 -10.74 -19.08 4.14
N VAL A 355 -11.70 -18.17 3.99
CA VAL A 355 -11.47 -16.71 4.11
C VAL A 355 -12.50 -16.13 5.08
N VAL A 356 -11.98 -15.39 6.06
CA VAL A 356 -12.78 -14.69 7.08
C VAL A 356 -12.57 -13.20 6.91
N LEU A 357 -13.66 -12.42 6.80
CA LEU A 357 -13.63 -10.98 7.06
C LEU A 357 -13.54 -10.80 8.56
N GLU A 358 -12.38 -10.37 9.04
CA GLU A 358 -12.06 -10.26 10.46
C GLU A 358 -12.58 -8.97 11.07
N ASN A 359 -12.41 -7.85 10.35
CA ASN A 359 -12.82 -6.53 10.79
C ASN A 359 -12.89 -5.56 9.60
N TYR A 360 -13.54 -4.40 9.80
CA TYR A 360 -13.61 -3.33 8.81
C TYR A 360 -13.90 -1.96 9.48
N ASP A 361 -13.61 -0.88 8.77
CA ASP A 361 -14.07 0.48 9.11
C ASP A 361 -14.45 1.21 7.82
N ASP A 362 -15.75 1.46 7.66
CA ASP A 362 -16.34 2.17 6.51
C ASP A 362 -16.83 3.57 6.86
N THR A 363 -16.42 4.08 8.04
CA THR A 363 -16.87 5.35 8.60
C THR A 363 -15.78 6.40 8.68
N ASN A 364 -14.52 6.00 8.78
CA ASN A 364 -13.41 6.93 8.98
C ASN A 364 -12.33 6.77 7.91
N TYR A 365 -11.60 7.86 7.69
CA TYR A 365 -10.32 7.81 6.99
C TYR A 365 -9.23 7.25 7.90
N GLY A 366 -8.16 6.71 7.33
CA GLY A 366 -7.11 6.09 8.13
C GLY A 366 -5.92 5.61 7.32
N TYR A 367 -5.04 4.89 8.01
CA TYR A 367 -3.84 4.30 7.43
C TYR A 367 -3.42 3.05 8.20
N LEU A 368 -2.51 2.29 7.60
CA LEU A 368 -1.82 1.18 8.24
C LEU A 368 -0.49 1.64 8.81
N ARG A 369 -0.21 1.28 10.06
CA ARG A 369 1.13 1.29 10.65
C ARG A 369 1.66 -0.13 10.73
N ILE A 370 2.81 -0.39 10.13
CA ILE A 370 3.35 -1.74 9.96
C ILE A 370 4.67 -1.83 10.71
N VAL A 371 4.76 -2.78 11.63
CA VAL A 371 5.91 -3.05 12.47
C VAL A 371 6.49 -4.40 12.09
N VAL A 372 7.76 -4.41 11.67
CA VAL A 372 8.46 -5.62 11.23
C VAL A 372 9.68 -5.87 12.08
N THR A 373 9.82 -7.10 12.56
CA THR A 373 11.01 -7.61 13.24
C THR A 373 11.51 -8.86 12.54
N ALA A 374 12.63 -9.42 12.98
CA ALA A 374 13.12 -10.70 12.48
C ALA A 374 12.17 -11.88 12.74
N ALA A 375 11.16 -11.74 13.62
CA ALA A 375 10.28 -12.83 14.03
C ALA A 375 8.79 -12.57 13.75
N GLN A 376 8.36 -11.30 13.67
CA GLN A 376 6.95 -10.95 13.55
C GLN A 376 6.73 -9.81 12.56
N LEU A 377 5.63 -9.92 11.80
CA LEU A 377 5.01 -8.85 11.05
C LEU A 377 3.72 -8.45 11.76
N ARG A 378 3.65 -7.22 12.28
CA ARG A 378 2.45 -6.66 12.88
C ARG A 378 1.91 -5.55 11.99
N ILE A 379 0.63 -5.59 11.70
CA ILE A 379 -0.05 -4.56 10.93
C ILE A 379 -1.19 -4.00 11.77
N GLU A 380 -1.18 -2.69 11.93
CA GLU A 380 -2.09 -1.91 12.74
C GLU A 380 -2.89 -0.99 11.84
N TYR A 381 -4.21 -0.95 12.01
CA TYR A 381 -5.05 0.08 11.39
C TYR A 381 -5.33 1.19 12.40
N HIS A 382 -5.14 2.42 11.95
CA HIS A 382 -5.37 3.64 12.73
C HIS A 382 -6.34 4.55 11.97
N SER A 383 -7.47 4.84 12.60
CA SER A 383 -8.41 5.86 12.15
C SER A 383 -7.80 7.25 12.37
N ALA A 384 -7.89 8.11 11.37
CA ALA A 384 -7.51 9.52 11.48
C ALA A 384 -8.40 10.29 12.48
N SER A 385 -9.65 9.85 12.64
CA SER A 385 -10.63 10.47 13.54
C SER A 385 -10.25 10.44 15.03
N ASP A 386 -9.33 9.56 15.41
CA ASP A 386 -8.85 9.44 16.80
C ASP A 386 -7.86 10.55 17.17
N GLY A 387 -7.56 11.45 16.24
CA GLY A 387 -6.66 12.58 16.39
C GLY A 387 -5.19 12.20 16.36
N LEU A 388 -4.34 13.24 16.44
CA LEU A 388 -2.90 13.17 16.19
C LEU A 388 -2.12 12.35 17.24
N ASN A 389 -2.62 12.27 18.46
CA ASN A 389 -1.87 11.74 19.61
C ASN A 389 -2.27 10.30 20.00
N THR A 390 -3.34 9.76 19.42
CA THR A 390 -3.79 8.39 19.73
C THR A 390 -2.92 7.39 18.99
N LYS A 391 -2.11 6.64 19.74
CA LYS A 391 -1.19 5.60 19.24
C LYS A 391 -1.73 4.17 19.37
N ALA A 392 -2.90 4.01 19.99
CA ALA A 392 -3.56 2.71 20.08
C ALA A 392 -4.29 2.43 18.76
N PRO A 393 -4.09 1.26 18.14
CA PRO A 393 -4.75 0.95 16.88
C PRO A 393 -6.23 0.58 17.07
N ASN A 394 -7.04 0.89 16.07
CA ASN A 394 -8.46 0.52 16.01
C ASN A 394 -8.64 -0.95 15.65
N ASP A 395 -7.72 -1.51 14.86
CA ASP A 395 -7.62 -2.93 14.58
C ASP A 395 -6.16 -3.35 14.40
N TYR A 396 -5.84 -4.62 14.62
CA TYR A 396 -4.50 -5.12 14.33
C TYR A 396 -4.48 -6.61 14.04
N VAL A 397 -3.44 -7.05 13.34
CA VAL A 397 -3.09 -8.45 13.18
C VAL A 397 -1.58 -8.61 13.32
N THR A 398 -1.13 -9.77 13.76
CA THR A 398 0.29 -10.09 13.83
C THR A 398 0.51 -11.49 13.31
N VAL A 399 1.53 -11.66 12.47
CA VAL A 399 1.95 -12.95 11.91
C VAL A 399 3.30 -13.31 12.50
N ASP A 400 3.41 -14.50 13.08
CA ASP A 400 4.71 -15.11 13.38
C ASP A 400 5.32 -15.61 12.07
N LEU A 401 6.50 -15.10 11.71
CA LEU A 401 7.11 -15.34 10.40
C LEU A 401 7.54 -16.79 10.20
N ALA A 402 8.00 -17.45 11.27
CA ALA A 402 8.47 -18.83 11.20
C ALA A 402 7.30 -19.81 11.21
N ALA A 403 6.31 -19.59 12.07
CA ALA A 403 5.13 -20.44 12.16
C ALA A 403 4.13 -20.19 11.01
N ARG A 404 4.17 -19.00 10.40
CA ARG A 404 3.23 -18.51 9.40
C ARG A 404 1.76 -18.58 9.87
N GLN A 405 1.58 -18.23 11.14
CA GLN A 405 0.28 -18.20 11.82
C GLN A 405 0.02 -16.79 12.36
N VAL A 406 -1.26 -16.42 12.47
CA VAL A 406 -1.65 -15.27 13.27
C VAL A 406 -1.28 -15.55 14.73
N ALA A 407 -0.65 -14.58 15.36
CA ALA A 407 -0.08 -14.70 16.69
C ALA A 407 -0.34 -13.43 17.51
N HIS A 408 -0.13 -13.52 18.82
CA HIS A 408 -0.05 -12.33 19.66
C HIS A 408 1.27 -11.59 19.42
N PHE A 409 1.20 -10.26 19.36
CA PHE A 409 2.40 -9.45 19.23
C PHE A 409 3.26 -9.51 20.48
N VAL A 410 4.54 -9.77 20.26
CA VAL A 410 5.56 -9.78 21.30
C VAL A 410 6.08 -8.36 21.44
N ALA A 411 5.44 -7.59 22.31
CA ALA A 411 5.79 -6.18 22.51
C ALA A 411 7.28 -5.98 22.84
N PRO A 412 7.86 -4.83 22.43
CA PRO A 412 9.13 -4.34 22.95
C PRO A 412 9.05 -4.29 24.49
N ASP A 413 10.13 -4.66 25.17
CA ASP A 413 10.10 -4.82 26.62
C ASP A 413 10.01 -3.49 27.39
N MET A 414 10.12 -2.35 26.70
CA MET A 414 10.13 -0.99 27.26
C MET A 414 11.07 -0.85 28.47
N GLY A 415 12.23 -1.52 28.43
CA GLY A 415 13.18 -1.53 29.53
C GLY A 415 12.83 -2.51 30.66
N ARG A 416 11.91 -3.46 30.41
CA ARG A 416 11.49 -4.51 31.36
C ARG A 416 11.76 -5.94 30.82
N PRO A 417 13.00 -6.30 30.44
CA PRO A 417 13.31 -7.56 29.75
C PRO A 417 12.94 -8.82 30.53
N LEU A 418 12.96 -8.78 31.87
CA LEU A 418 12.56 -9.92 32.70
C LEU A 418 11.05 -10.14 32.68
N ALA A 419 10.26 -9.07 32.77
CA ALA A 419 8.80 -9.15 32.69
C ALA A 419 8.36 -9.57 31.29
N ALA A 420 8.97 -9.00 30.25
CA ALA A 420 8.71 -9.41 28.88
C ALA A 420 9.03 -10.88 28.64
N ARG A 421 10.15 -11.40 29.16
CA ARG A 421 10.47 -12.84 29.11
C ARG A 421 9.45 -13.71 29.84
N ALA A 422 9.00 -13.30 31.02
CA ALA A 422 7.99 -14.03 31.77
C ALA A 422 6.64 -14.09 31.03
N VAL A 423 6.17 -12.97 30.47
CA VAL A 423 4.94 -12.92 29.66
C VAL A 423 5.10 -13.75 28.39
N ARG A 424 6.23 -13.64 27.68
CA ARG A 424 6.52 -14.44 26.47
C ARG A 424 6.50 -15.95 26.75
N ALA A 425 6.91 -16.38 27.95
CA ALA A 425 6.85 -17.79 28.35
C ALA A 425 5.41 -18.30 28.60
N LEU A 426 4.47 -17.40 28.92
CA LEU A 426 3.06 -17.73 29.10
C LEU A 426 2.32 -17.88 27.76
N VAL A 427 2.67 -17.07 26.76
CA VAL A 427 2.04 -17.06 25.42
C VAL A 427 2.49 -18.25 24.54
N ARG A 428 3.60 -18.91 24.88
CA ARG A 428 4.11 -20.11 24.17
C ARG A 428 3.47 -21.44 24.63
N ARG A 429 2.54 -21.40 25.58
CA ARG A 429 1.69 -22.53 25.99
C ARG A 429 0.32 -22.36 25.36
#